data_AF-W1X7B1-F1
#
_entry.id   AF-W1X7B1-F1
#
_cell.length_a   1.000
_cell.length_b   1.000
_cell.length_c   1.000
_cell.angle_alpha   90.00
_cell.angle_beta   90.00
_cell.angle_gamma   90.00
#
_symmetry.space_group_name_H-M   'P 1'
#
loop_
_entity.id
_entity.type
_entity.pdbx_description
1 polymer ?
#
loop_
_entity_poly.entity_id
_entity_poly.type
_entity_poly.pdbx_seq_one_letter_code
_entity_poly.pdbx_strand_id
1 'polypeptide(L)' 'DWDGQSYIKKVYKEKDGLRLVSLNDKYDDKFAKWEEEPRIIGKVVGDFMPMEK' A
#
# COMPACT_ATOMS: atom_id res chain seq x y z
N ASP A 1 -14.10 -2.24 -4.74
CA ASP A 1 -13.99 -3.44 -3.88
C ASP A 1 -12.55 -3.83 -3.66
N TRP A 2 -12.00 -3.40 -2.54
CA TRP A 2 -10.75 -3.91 -2.00
C TRP A 2 -11.13 -5.20 -1.28
N ASP A 3 -10.98 -6.38 -1.91
CA ASP A 3 -11.47 -7.72 -1.49
C ASP A 3 -11.06 -8.21 -0.07
N GLY A 4 -11.16 -7.38 0.96
CA GLY A 4 -10.58 -7.61 2.29
C GLY A 4 -9.05 -7.71 2.30
N GLN A 5 -8.39 -7.50 1.16
CA GLN A 5 -6.95 -7.74 1.02
C GLN A 5 -6.14 -6.54 1.52
N SER A 6 -5.18 -6.82 2.41
CA SER A 6 -4.21 -5.82 2.88
C SER A 6 -3.00 -5.75 1.93
N TYR A 7 -2.52 -4.53 1.69
CA TYR A 7 -1.37 -4.28 0.81
C TYR A 7 -0.25 -3.55 1.55
N ILE A 8 0.99 -3.87 1.18
CA ILE A 8 2.17 -3.08 1.55
C ILE A 8 2.60 -2.30 0.30
N LYS A 9 2.42 -0.98 0.33
CA LYS A 9 2.74 -0.05 -0.75
C LYS A 9 3.27 1.26 -0.17
N LYS A 10 3.94 2.05 -1.01
CA LYS A 10 4.28 3.43 -0.65
C LYS A 10 3.04 4.30 -0.83
N VAL A 11 2.54 4.90 0.25
CA VAL A 11 1.26 5.61 0.24
C VAL A 11 1.47 7.13 0.22
N TYR A 12 0.75 7.82 -0.66
CA TYR A 12 0.64 9.28 -0.68
C TYR A 12 -0.80 9.70 -0.41
N LYS A 13 -0.98 10.71 0.43
CA LYS A 13 -2.29 11.33 0.67
C LYS A 13 -2.55 12.36 -0.42
N GLU A 14 -3.65 12.20 -1.13
CA GLU A 14 -4.10 13.13 -2.15
C GLU A 14 -5.47 13.71 -1.78
N LYS A 15 -5.95 14.67 -2.57
CA LYS A 15 -7.23 15.35 -2.29
C LYS A 15 -8.39 14.36 -2.27
N ASP A 16 -8.42 13.45 -3.24
CA ASP A 16 -9.57 12.58 -3.51
C ASP A 16 -9.38 11.14 -2.99
N GLY A 17 -8.23 10.83 -2.38
CA GLY A 17 -7.94 9.50 -1.88
C GLY A 17 -6.49 9.27 -1.44
N LEU A 18 -6.14 8.00 -1.32
CA LEU A 18 -4.78 7.52 -1.14
C LEU A 18 -4.25 6.95 -2.46
N ARG A 19 -3.08 7.41 -2.88
CA ARG A 19 -2.35 6.77 -3.98
C ARG A 19 -1.34 5.78 -3.43
N LEU A 20 -1.48 4.51 -3.82
CA LEU A 20 -0.64 3.39 -3.44
C LEU A 20 0.33 3.12 -4.59
N VAL A 21 1.59 3.47 -4.38
CA VAL A 21 2.64 3.37 -5.38
C VAL A 21 3.42 2.07 -5.22
N SER A 22 3.62 1.39 -6.34
CA SER A 22 4.43 0.19 -6.43
C SER A 22 5.92 0.55 -6.47
N LEU A 23 6.75 -0.18 -5.72
CA LEU A 23 8.22 -0.09 -5.85
C LEU A 23 8.77 -1.01 -6.94
N ASN A 24 7.93 -1.85 -7.53
CA ASN A 24 8.27 -2.76 -8.60
C ASN A 24 7.49 -2.34 -9.84
N ASP A 25 8.22 -1.95 -10.89
CA ASP A 25 7.69 -1.40 -12.15
C ASP A 25 6.75 -2.36 -12.90
N LYS A 26 6.74 -3.64 -12.53
CA LYS A 26 5.81 -4.64 -13.07
C LYS A 26 4.36 -4.45 -12.62
N TYR A 27 4.12 -3.60 -11.61
CA TYR A 27 2.80 -3.42 -11.02
C TYR A 27 2.39 -1.96 -11.09
N ASP A 28 1.20 -1.73 -11.62
CA ASP A 28 0.62 -0.39 -11.66
C ASP A 28 0.35 0.18 -10.27
N ASP A 29 0.29 1.50 -10.21
CA ASP A 29 -0.19 2.24 -9.06
C ASP A 29 -1.69 1.99 -8.85
N LYS A 30 -2.12 1.97 -7.59
CA LYS A 30 -3.53 1.86 -7.22
C LYS A 30 -4.00 3.14 -6.54
N PHE A 31 -5.29 3.46 -6.68
CA PHE A 31 -5.90 4.62 -6.04
C PHE A 31 -7.09 4.19 -5.20
N ALA A 32 -7.07 4.52 -3.91
CA ALA A 32 -8.15 4.25 -2.96
C ALA A 32 -8.91 5.54 -2.69
N LYS A 33 -10.16 5.64 -3.15
CA LYS A 33 -10.97 6.84 -2.95
C LYS A 33 -11.43 6.94 -1.50
N TRP A 34 -11.64 8.15 -0.99
CA TRP A 34 -12.17 8.33 0.37
C TRP A 34 -13.55 7.72 0.58
N GLU A 35 -14.36 7.62 -0.49
CA GLU A 35 -15.68 6.98 -0.50
C GLU A 35 -15.63 5.49 -0.11
N GLU A 36 -14.48 4.82 -0.30
CA GLU A 36 -14.26 3.42 0.08
C GLU A 36 -13.73 3.27 1.52
N GLU A 37 -13.70 4.36 2.29
CA GLU A 37 -13.20 4.43 3.67
C GLU A 37 -11.84 3.73 3.89
N PRO A 38 -10.80 4.04 3.10
CA PRO A 38 -9.52 3.33 3.17
C PRO A 38 -8.82 3.58 4.51
N ARG A 39 -8.23 2.51 5.08
CA ARG A 39 -7.57 2.56 6.40
C ARG A 39 -6.10 2.17 6.29
N ILE A 40 -5.23 2.97 6.91
CA ILE A 40 -3.82 2.60 7.11
C ILE A 40 -3.73 1.80 8.42
N ILE A 41 -3.32 0.54 8.32
CA ILE A 41 -3.22 -0.37 9.48
C ILE A 41 -1.93 -0.11 10.26
N GLY A 42 -0.85 0.28 9.58
CA GLY A 42 0.45 0.54 10.23
C GLY A 42 1.48 1.13 9.27
N LYS A 43 2.64 1.50 9.82
CA LYS A 43 3.80 2.01 9.09
C LYS A 43 4.93 0.98 9.14
N VAL A 44 5.48 0.62 7.99
CA VAL A 44 6.69 -0.22 7.91
C VAL A 44 7.88 0.57 8.43
N VAL A 45 8.63 -0.01 9.39
CA VAL A 45 9.82 0.62 10.00
C VAL A 45 11.13 -0.11 9.69
N GLY A 46 11.05 -1.28 9.08
CA GLY A 46 12.20 -2.08 8.66
C GLY A 46 11.73 -3.39 8.04
N ASP A 47 12.66 -4.11 7.44
CA ASP A 47 12.48 -5.45 6.90
C ASP A 47 13.53 -6.41 7.46
N PHE A 48 13.24 -7.70 7.38
CA PHE A 48 14.15 -8.76 7.79
C PHE A 48 14.17 -9.84 6.72
N MET A 49 15.37 -10.13 6.21
CA MET A 49 15.59 -11.25 5.30
C MET A 49 16.41 -12.32 6.04
N PRO A 50 15.84 -13.50 6.31
CA PRO A 50 16.58 -14.55 6.98
C PRO A 50 17.73 -15.03 6.10
N MET A 51 18.90 -15.25 6.69
CA MET A 51 20.04 -15.86 6.00
C MET A 51 19.93 -17.38 6.09
N GLU A 52 20.17 -18.08 4.98
CA GLU A 52 20.33 -19.54 4.99
C GLU A 52 21.63 -19.92 5.72
N LYS A 53 21.60 -21.10 6.36
CA LYS A 53 22.71 -21.64 7.15
C LYS A 53 23.75 -22.33 6.29
#